data_AF-A0A0K0D5T1-F1
#
_entry.id   AF-A0A0K0D5T1-F1
#
_cell.length_a   1.000
_cell.length_b   1.000
_cell.length_c   1.000
_cell.angle_alpha   90.00
_cell.angle_beta   90.00
_cell.angle_gamma   90.00
#
_symmetry.space_group_name_H-M   'P 1'
#
loop_
_entity.id
_entity.type
_entity.pdbx_description
1 polymer ?
#
loop_
_entity_poly.entity_id
_entity_poly.type
_entity_poly.pdbx_seq_one_letter_code
_entity_poly.pdbx_strand_id
1 'polypeptide(L)'
;IFIEQDRVGHFEELESFRFDFCIGSEEESPVENLGQVLFGERIRPSPYNISFLQSQSCSKVCTKTYTNTMKSIEKLLLLKRGMGLNYQHHWIVDNMPVTFCFNNQQDVKVCTTGFPMGCYVDSNGQPRDACVMDPRFNQPDSYYIFNHVDISIEYRDMTTDQNFLDEEQVLVIFVRSVSQLRRHWTAKNIPFYLSSFYTFLPFN
;
A
#
# COMPACT_ATOMS: atom_id res chain seq x y z
N ILE A 1 11.06 2.61 -2.13
CA ILE A 1 10.03 2.25 -1.11
C ILE A 1 10.12 0.76 -0.83
N PHE A 2 10.09 0.38 0.44
CA PHE A 2 10.01 -1.01 0.88
C PHE A 2 8.60 -1.32 1.40
N ILE A 3 8.20 -2.58 1.24
CA ILE A 3 6.95 -3.13 1.77
C ILE A 3 7.34 -4.22 2.74
N GLU A 4 7.00 -4.04 4.00
CA GLU A 4 6.93 -5.14 4.95
C GLU A 4 5.71 -6.00 4.56
N GLN A 5 6.00 -7.22 4.13
CA GLN A 5 4.97 -8.18 3.75
C GLN A 5 4.67 -9.06 4.96
N ASP A 6 3.48 -8.86 5.54
CA ASP A 6 2.96 -9.77 6.56
C ASP A 6 2.84 -11.17 5.96
N ARG A 7 3.36 -12.19 6.67
CA ARG A 7 3.00 -13.58 6.35
C ARG A 7 1.49 -13.72 6.51
N VAL A 8 0.84 -14.34 5.53
CA VAL A 8 -0.47 -14.97 5.78
C VAL A 8 -0.23 -16.02 6.87
N GLY A 9 -0.79 -15.78 8.06
CA GLY A 9 -0.38 -16.44 9.30
C GLY A 9 -0.37 -17.97 9.26
N HIS A 10 0.70 -18.52 9.84
CA HIS A 10 0.84 -19.83 10.50
C HIS A 10 0.18 -21.08 9.89
N PHE A 11 0.33 -21.34 8.59
CA PHE A 11 0.23 -22.71 8.07
C PHE A 11 1.33 -22.96 7.03
N GLU A 12 2.24 -23.86 7.43
CA GLU A 12 3.16 -24.72 6.67
C GLU A 12 3.89 -24.20 5.41
N GLU A 13 5.20 -24.42 5.46
CA GLU A 13 6.20 -24.47 4.39
C GLU A 13 5.64 -24.75 2.97
N LEU A 14 5.20 -23.71 2.27
CA LEU A 14 5.06 -23.71 0.82
C LEU A 14 5.24 -22.27 0.32
N GLU A 15 6.11 -22.12 -0.67
CA GLU A 15 6.47 -20.87 -1.36
C GLU A 15 5.26 -20.13 -2.02
N SER A 16 4.06 -20.70 -1.93
CA SER A 16 2.85 -20.34 -2.67
C SER A 16 1.90 -19.37 -1.94
N PHE A 17 2.07 -19.12 -0.64
CA PHE A 17 1.13 -18.28 0.13
C PHE A 17 1.47 -16.78 0.12
N ARG A 18 1.95 -16.26 -1.02
CA ARG A 18 2.17 -14.82 -1.22
C ARG A 18 1.05 -14.26 -2.09
N PHE A 19 0.50 -13.12 -1.68
CA PHE A 19 -0.40 -12.36 -2.54
C PHE A 19 0.31 -11.94 -3.83
N ASP A 20 -0.40 -11.96 -4.95
CA ASP A 20 0.18 -11.73 -6.29
C ASP A 20 0.36 -10.23 -6.61
N PHE A 21 0.99 -9.48 -5.71
CA PHE A 21 1.33 -8.07 -5.91
C PHE A 21 2.58 -7.90 -6.79
N CYS A 22 2.82 -6.68 -7.25
CA CYS A 22 4.04 -6.34 -7.96
C CYS A 22 5.23 -6.35 -6.97
N ILE A 23 6.36 -6.94 -7.36
CA ILE A 23 7.59 -7.03 -6.54
C ILE A 23 8.67 -6.20 -7.25
N GLY A 24 9.52 -5.51 -6.48
CA GLY A 24 10.69 -4.80 -6.98
C GLY A 24 11.85 -5.73 -7.35
N SER A 25 13.01 -5.16 -7.69
CA SER A 25 14.22 -5.93 -7.97
C SER A 25 14.76 -6.61 -6.71
N GLU A 26 15.08 -7.91 -6.75
CA GLU A 26 15.65 -8.63 -5.60
C GLU A 26 17.07 -8.18 -5.25
N GLU A 27 17.77 -7.54 -6.19
CA GLU A 27 19.12 -6.98 -6.01
C GLU A 27 19.14 -5.82 -5.00
N GLU A 28 17.98 -5.19 -4.76
CA GLU A 28 17.80 -4.10 -3.79
C GLU A 28 17.27 -4.59 -2.44
N SER A 29 17.29 -5.90 -2.18
CA SER A 29 16.80 -6.43 -0.91
C SER A 29 17.69 -5.96 0.26
N PRO A 30 17.09 -5.40 1.33
CA PRO A 30 17.85 -4.93 2.48
C PRO A 30 18.51 -6.11 3.20
N VAL A 31 19.66 -5.85 3.82
CA VAL A 31 20.38 -6.85 4.62
C VAL A 31 19.51 -7.20 5.83
N GLU A 32 18.97 -8.42 5.86
CA GLU A 32 18.10 -8.89 6.94
C GLU A 32 18.93 -9.10 8.22
N ASN A 33 18.46 -8.56 9.36
CA ASN A 33 19.08 -8.84 10.65
C ASN A 33 18.57 -10.19 11.22
N LEU A 34 19.37 -10.85 12.06
CA LEU A 34 19.04 -12.17 12.59
C LEU A 34 17.70 -12.19 13.35
N GLY A 35 17.33 -11.09 14.00
CA GLY A 35 16.03 -10.93 14.67
C GLY A 35 14.85 -10.99 13.70
N GLN A 36 14.89 -10.23 12.61
CA GLN A 36 13.86 -10.21 11.56
C GLN A 36 13.66 -11.59 10.92
N VAL A 37 14.76 -12.32 10.68
CA VAL A 37 14.70 -13.70 10.18
C VAL A 37 13.99 -14.63 11.16
N LEU A 38 14.28 -14.50 12.46
CA LEU A 38 13.71 -15.32 13.52
C LEU A 38 12.22 -15.01 13.78
N PHE A 39 11.81 -13.74 13.68
CA PHE A 39 10.41 -13.32 13.84
C PHE A 39 9.60 -13.42 12.54
N GLY A 40 10.26 -13.71 11.41
CA GLY A 40 9.61 -13.94 10.13
C GLY A 40 9.13 -12.67 9.41
N GLU A 41 9.55 -11.50 9.90
CA GLU A 41 9.35 -10.20 9.26
C GLU A 41 10.23 -10.14 8.01
N ARG A 42 9.60 -9.92 6.85
CA ARG A 42 10.32 -9.82 5.58
C ARG A 42 10.00 -8.49 4.93
N ILE A 43 11.00 -7.62 4.91
CA ILE A 43 10.97 -6.36 4.18
C ILE A 43 11.37 -6.66 2.74
N ARG A 44 10.53 -6.26 1.78
CA ARG A 44 10.76 -6.50 0.35
C ARG A 44 10.76 -5.19 -0.42
N PRO A 45 11.62 -5.06 -1.43
CA PRO A 45 11.60 -3.89 -2.29
C PRO A 45 10.27 -3.84 -3.03
N SER A 46 9.63 -2.67 -2.98
CA SER A 46 8.46 -2.39 -3.80
C SER A 46 8.93 -1.98 -5.20
N PRO A 47 8.09 -2.13 -6.22
CA PRO A 47 8.37 -1.60 -7.55
C PRO A 47 8.08 -0.10 -7.68
N TYR A 48 7.72 0.57 -6.59
CA TYR A 48 7.52 2.02 -6.56
C TYR A 48 8.87 2.72 -6.46
N ASN A 49 9.28 3.34 -7.56
CA ASN A 49 10.47 4.18 -7.64
C ASN A 49 10.06 5.66 -7.55
N ILE A 50 10.54 6.34 -6.52
CA ILE A 50 10.29 7.76 -6.30
C ILE A 50 11.65 8.44 -6.08
N SER A 51 11.86 9.58 -6.71
CA SER A 51 13.05 10.42 -6.53
C SER A 51 12.72 11.63 -5.67
N PHE A 52 13.52 11.90 -4.65
CA PHE A 52 13.33 13.02 -3.73
C PHE A 52 13.22 14.35 -4.50
N LEU A 53 12.26 15.20 -4.11
CA LEU A 53 11.95 16.49 -4.73
C LEU A 53 11.51 16.44 -6.20
N GLN A 54 11.09 15.28 -6.71
CA GLN A 54 10.60 15.13 -8.08
C GLN A 54 9.15 14.66 -8.10
N SER A 55 8.22 15.59 -8.30
CA SER A 55 6.81 15.23 -8.51
C SER A 55 6.66 14.31 -9.70
N GLN A 56 5.94 13.20 -9.54
CA GLN A 56 5.70 12.24 -10.61
C GLN A 56 4.20 12.13 -10.89
N SER A 57 3.85 12.29 -12.16
CA SER A 57 2.48 12.01 -12.60
C SER A 57 2.17 10.52 -12.52
N CYS A 58 0.88 10.19 -12.42
CA CYS A 58 0.41 8.81 -12.35
C CYS A 58 1.05 7.92 -13.42
N SER A 59 1.85 6.96 -12.96
CA SER A 59 2.61 6.03 -13.79
C SER A 59 2.17 4.59 -13.50
N LYS A 60 2.16 3.75 -14.55
CA LYS A 60 1.84 2.33 -14.40
C LYS A 60 3.09 1.58 -13.98
N VAL A 61 3.00 0.83 -12.89
CA VAL A 61 4.13 0.13 -12.27
C VAL A 61 4.23 -1.29 -12.80
N CYS A 62 3.15 -2.06 -12.72
CA CYS A 62 3.10 -3.40 -13.32
C CYS A 62 1.66 -3.76 -13.74
N THR A 63 1.50 -4.91 -14.39
CA THR A 63 0.17 -5.46 -14.70
C THR A 63 0.17 -6.95 -14.39
N LYS A 64 -0.83 -7.40 -13.61
CA LYS A 64 -1.06 -8.80 -13.31
C LYS A 64 -2.20 -9.30 -14.19
N THR A 65 -1.96 -10.38 -14.92
CA THR A 65 -2.93 -10.99 -15.82
C THR A 65 -3.40 -12.32 -15.25
N TYR A 66 -4.72 -12.48 -15.17
CA TYR A 66 -5.39 -13.68 -14.70
C TYR A 66 -6.14 -14.33 -15.85
N THR A 67 -5.85 -15.59 -16.10
CA THR A 67 -6.52 -16.40 -17.13
C THR A 67 -7.46 -17.40 -16.46
N ASN A 68 -8.25 -18.16 -17.23
CA ASN A 68 -9.11 -19.21 -16.67
C ASN A 68 -8.32 -20.48 -16.28
N THR A 69 -7.06 -20.32 -15.87
CA THR A 69 -6.18 -21.41 -15.42
C THR A 69 -6.29 -21.56 -13.91
N MET A 70 -6.16 -22.80 -13.40
CA MET A 70 -6.30 -23.06 -11.95
C MET A 70 -5.37 -22.17 -11.12
N LYS A 71 -4.11 -22.01 -11.53
CA LYS A 71 -3.13 -21.14 -10.85
C LYS A 71 -3.56 -19.67 -10.76
N SER A 72 -4.21 -19.13 -11.81
CA SER A 72 -4.71 -17.75 -11.79
C SER A 72 -5.92 -17.61 -10.86
N ILE A 73 -6.79 -18.62 -10.85
CA ILE A 73 -7.97 -18.66 -9.97
C ILE A 73 -7.53 -18.72 -8.51
N GLU A 74 -6.58 -19.58 -8.16
CA GLU A 74 -6.02 -19.68 -6.80
C GLU A 74 -5.45 -18.35 -6.31
N LYS A 75 -4.68 -17.65 -7.15
CA LYS A 75 -4.14 -16.32 -6.84
C LYS A 75 -5.23 -15.27 -6.59
N LEU A 76 -6.29 -15.28 -7.41
CA LEU A 76 -7.44 -14.38 -7.23
C LEU A 76 -8.21 -14.70 -5.94
N LEU A 77 -8.42 -15.98 -5.63
CA LEU A 77 -9.08 -16.40 -4.39
C LEU A 77 -8.25 -16.00 -3.17
N LEU A 78 -6.93 -16.13 -3.25
CA LEU A 78 -6.03 -15.69 -2.19
C LEU A 78 -6.16 -14.16 -1.97
N LEU A 79 -6.13 -13.36 -3.03
CA LEU A 79 -6.35 -11.91 -2.95
C LEU A 79 -7.71 -11.56 -2.32
N LYS A 80 -8.79 -12.21 -2.76
CA LYS A 80 -10.13 -12.02 -2.18
C LYS A 80 -10.17 -12.38 -0.70
N ARG A 81 -9.54 -13.48 -0.31
CA ARG A 81 -9.42 -13.89 1.08
C ARG A 81 -8.62 -12.86 1.90
N GLY A 82 -7.55 -12.33 1.33
CA GLY A 82 -6.76 -11.25 1.95
C GLY A 82 -7.60 -10.01 2.24
N MET A 83 -8.36 -9.55 1.24
CA MET A 83 -9.29 -8.42 1.40
C MET A 83 -10.39 -8.71 2.43
N GLY A 84 -10.95 -9.92 2.41
CA GLY A 84 -11.99 -10.33 3.37
C GLY A 84 -11.49 -10.47 4.81
N LEU A 85 -10.18 -10.66 5.00
CA LEU A 85 -9.52 -10.70 6.31
C LEU A 85 -8.87 -9.36 6.69
N ASN A 86 -9.13 -8.30 5.92
CA ASN A 86 -8.58 -6.96 6.12
C ASN A 86 -7.04 -6.93 6.24
N TYR A 87 -6.34 -7.71 5.41
CA TYR A 87 -4.88 -7.66 5.37
C TYR A 87 -4.38 -6.28 4.92
N GLN A 88 -3.34 -5.80 5.59
CA GLN A 88 -2.77 -4.48 5.39
C GLN A 88 -1.32 -4.59 4.91
N HIS A 89 -0.87 -3.58 4.20
CA HIS A 89 0.50 -3.36 3.83
C HIS A 89 1.14 -2.40 4.82
N HIS A 90 2.33 -2.75 5.30
CA HIS A 90 3.17 -1.86 6.09
C HIS A 90 4.29 -1.38 5.17
N TRP A 91 4.32 -0.07 4.84
CA TRP A 91 5.35 0.48 3.95
C TRP A 91 6.40 1.24 4.74
N ILE A 92 7.62 1.18 4.25
CA ILE A 92 8.79 1.82 4.84
C ILE A 92 9.52 2.57 3.73
N VAL A 93 9.89 3.82 4.01
CA VAL A 93 10.70 4.67 3.11
C VAL A 93 11.75 5.34 3.97
N ASP A 94 13.02 5.22 3.60
CA ASP A 94 14.15 5.74 4.37
C ASP A 94 14.07 5.40 5.87
N ASN A 95 13.75 4.13 6.16
CA ASN A 95 13.59 3.58 7.51
C ASN A 95 12.42 4.17 8.32
N MET A 96 11.58 5.02 7.72
CA MET A 96 10.40 5.59 8.36
C MET A 96 9.13 4.84 7.94
N PRO A 97 8.24 4.50 8.89
CA PRO A 97 6.95 3.92 8.57
C PRO A 97 6.09 4.94 7.83
N VAL A 98 5.44 4.47 6.78
CA VAL A 98 4.51 5.29 6.00
C VAL A 98 3.18 5.36 6.72
N THR A 99 2.58 6.55 6.76
CA THR A 99 1.28 6.78 7.42
C THR A 99 0.16 6.82 6.39
N PHE A 100 -0.91 6.08 6.65
CA PHE A 100 -2.17 6.13 5.92
C PHE A 100 -3.21 6.86 6.75
N CYS A 101 -3.79 7.94 6.21
CA CYS A 101 -4.83 8.71 6.90
C CYS A 101 -6.13 8.75 6.09
N PHE A 102 -7.26 8.57 6.76
CA PHE A 102 -8.60 8.58 6.17
C PHE A 102 -9.62 9.16 7.14
N ASN A 103 -10.78 9.58 6.63
CA ASN A 103 -11.91 9.97 7.46
C ASN A 103 -12.75 8.74 7.77
N ASN A 104 -13.08 8.53 9.04
CA ASN A 104 -13.99 7.46 9.44
C ASN A 104 -15.47 7.84 9.19
N GLN A 105 -16.41 6.97 9.55
CA GLN A 105 -17.85 7.21 9.37
C GLN A 105 -18.38 8.43 10.15
N GLN A 106 -17.64 8.91 11.16
CA GLN A 106 -17.97 10.09 11.96
C GLN A 106 -17.25 11.35 11.45
N ASP A 107 -16.65 11.28 10.26
CA ASP A 107 -15.83 12.34 9.65
C ASP A 107 -14.63 12.78 10.49
N VAL A 108 -14.14 11.87 11.35
CA VAL A 108 -12.92 12.09 12.14
C VAL A 108 -11.74 11.53 11.35
N LYS A 109 -10.70 12.36 11.19
CA LYS A 109 -9.43 11.96 10.57
C LYS A 109 -8.71 10.96 11.49
N VAL A 110 -8.50 9.75 10.98
CA VAL A 110 -7.76 8.67 11.65
C VAL A 110 -6.51 8.36 10.81
N CYS A 111 -5.38 8.10 11.47
CA CYS A 111 -4.13 7.73 10.81
C CYS A 111 -3.59 6.42 11.38
N THR A 112 -3.13 5.52 10.51
CA THR A 112 -2.58 4.19 10.82
C THR A 112 -1.32 3.94 10.01
N THR A 113 -0.46 3.01 10.44
CA THR A 113 0.70 2.57 9.66
C THR A 113 0.35 1.50 8.63
N GLY A 114 -0.76 0.79 8.83
CA GLY A 114 -1.25 -0.21 7.89
C GLY A 114 -2.14 0.39 6.80
N PHE A 115 -1.80 0.11 5.55
CA PHE A 115 -2.59 0.45 4.36
C PHE A 115 -3.34 -0.78 3.85
N PRO A 116 -4.68 -0.82 3.88
CA PRO A 116 -5.44 -2.00 3.47
C PRO A 116 -5.19 -2.34 2.00
N MET A 117 -5.01 -3.62 1.69
CA MET A 117 -4.82 -4.04 0.29
C MET A 117 -6.09 -3.89 -0.57
N GLY A 118 -7.23 -3.77 0.10
CA GLY A 118 -8.56 -3.67 -0.50
C GLY A 118 -9.64 -3.91 0.54
N CYS A 119 -10.87 -4.05 0.08
CA CYS A 119 -12.03 -4.24 0.94
C CYS A 119 -13.14 -5.04 0.24
N TYR A 120 -14.12 -5.51 1.02
CA TYR A 120 -15.28 -6.26 0.54
C TYR A 120 -16.58 -5.60 1.04
N VAL A 121 -17.53 -5.39 0.13
CA VAL A 121 -18.89 -4.96 0.46
C VAL A 121 -19.78 -6.18 0.47
N ASP A 122 -20.51 -6.38 1.57
CA ASP A 122 -21.35 -7.57 1.73
C ASP A 122 -22.54 -7.59 0.76
N SER A 123 -23.25 -8.72 0.72
CA SER A 123 -24.42 -8.90 -0.16
C SER A 123 -25.57 -7.94 0.15
N ASN A 124 -25.58 -7.30 1.32
CA ASN A 124 -26.57 -6.30 1.70
C ASN A 124 -26.16 -4.88 1.26
N GLY A 125 -25.01 -4.73 0.60
CA GLY A 125 -24.47 -3.44 0.18
C GLY A 125 -23.90 -2.61 1.34
N GLN A 126 -23.64 -3.22 2.50
CA GLN A 126 -23.09 -2.50 3.65
C GLN A 126 -21.57 -2.48 3.58
N PRO A 127 -20.93 -1.30 3.43
CA PRO A 127 -19.48 -1.19 3.47
C PRO A 127 -18.96 -1.47 4.87
N ARG A 128 -17.92 -2.29 4.98
CA ARG A 128 -17.21 -2.60 6.23
C ARG A 128 -15.72 -2.32 6.09
N ASP A 129 -15.04 -2.19 7.23
CA ASP A 129 -13.59 -1.99 7.32
C ASP A 129 -13.12 -0.87 6.37
N ALA A 130 -12.14 -1.18 5.52
CA ALA A 130 -11.59 -0.27 4.53
C ALA A 130 -12.60 0.28 3.50
N CYS A 131 -13.77 -0.36 3.29
CA CYS A 131 -14.77 0.16 2.36
C CYS A 131 -15.48 1.41 2.89
N VAL A 132 -15.43 1.69 4.19
CA VAL A 132 -16.09 2.89 4.77
C VAL A 132 -15.36 4.19 4.42
N MET A 133 -14.12 4.08 3.97
CA MET A 133 -13.23 5.22 3.71
C MET A 133 -13.63 6.00 2.47
N ASP A 134 -14.38 5.38 1.55
CA ASP A 134 -14.86 6.03 0.35
C ASP A 134 -16.29 5.57 0.02
N PRO A 135 -17.27 6.49 -0.03
CA PRO A 135 -18.67 6.14 -0.31
C PRO A 135 -18.87 5.51 -1.71
N ARG A 136 -17.86 5.56 -2.57
CA ARG A 136 -17.84 4.93 -3.90
C ARG A 136 -17.71 3.40 -3.83
N PHE A 137 -17.28 2.83 -2.70
CA PHE A 137 -17.21 1.39 -2.47
C PHE A 137 -18.54 0.86 -1.90
N ASN A 138 -19.57 0.79 -2.75
CA ASN A 138 -20.95 0.54 -2.32
C ASN A 138 -21.69 -0.55 -3.13
N GLN A 139 -21.04 -1.19 -4.09
CA GLN A 139 -21.69 -2.25 -4.88
C GLN A 139 -21.82 -3.51 -4.02
N PRO A 140 -23.02 -4.10 -3.87
CA PRO A 140 -23.20 -5.34 -3.12
C PRO A 140 -22.35 -6.48 -3.68
N ASP A 141 -21.93 -7.39 -2.80
CA ASP A 141 -21.17 -8.61 -3.14
C ASP A 141 -19.94 -8.32 -4.02
N SER A 142 -19.21 -7.25 -3.70
CA SER A 142 -18.11 -6.75 -4.54
C SER A 142 -16.81 -6.56 -3.75
N TYR A 143 -15.71 -6.96 -4.37
CA TYR A 143 -14.35 -6.74 -3.85
C TYR A 143 -13.70 -5.55 -4.56
N TYR A 144 -13.07 -4.68 -3.78
CA TYR A 144 -12.34 -3.52 -4.26
C TYR A 144 -10.87 -3.65 -3.88
N ILE A 145 -9.98 -3.75 -4.86
CA ILE A 145 -8.53 -3.77 -4.63
C ILE A 145 -7.96 -2.35 -4.67
N PHE A 146 -7.06 -2.02 -3.75
CA PHE A 146 -6.41 -0.71 -3.69
C PHE A 146 -5.05 -0.76 -4.40
N ASN A 147 -5.09 -0.84 -5.72
CA ASN A 147 -3.94 -0.97 -6.61
C ASN A 147 -3.46 0.36 -7.22
N HIS A 148 -4.12 1.48 -6.90
CA HIS A 148 -3.71 2.81 -7.31
C HIS A 148 -3.42 3.65 -6.08
N VAL A 149 -2.14 3.97 -5.91
CA VAL A 149 -1.61 4.65 -4.74
C VAL A 149 -1.15 6.05 -5.14
N ASP A 150 -1.50 7.04 -4.32
CA ASP A 150 -0.94 8.39 -4.37
C ASP A 150 -0.13 8.63 -3.09
N ILE A 151 1.16 8.89 -3.26
CA ILE A 151 2.12 9.05 -2.17
C ILE A 151 2.48 10.53 -2.07
N SER A 152 2.15 11.13 -0.93
CA SER A 152 2.50 12.51 -0.62
C SER A 152 3.65 12.51 0.39
N ILE A 153 4.76 13.15 0.02
CA ILE A 153 5.91 13.29 0.90
C ILE A 153 5.99 14.75 1.33
N GLU A 154 5.85 14.97 2.63
CA GLU A 154 6.01 16.26 3.29
C GLU A 154 7.34 16.23 4.04
N TYR A 155 8.14 17.27 3.89
CA TYR A 155 9.45 17.36 4.54
C TYR A 155 9.68 18.79 5.05
N ARG A 156 10.45 18.91 6.12
CA ARG A 156 10.89 20.21 6.65
C ARG A 156 12.33 20.48 6.23
N ASP A 157 12.54 21.58 5.51
CA ASP A 157 13.88 22.05 5.18
C ASP A 157 14.40 22.95 6.31
N MET A 158 15.46 22.48 6.97
CA MET A 158 16.10 23.16 8.09
C MET A 158 17.41 23.85 7.70
N THR A 159 17.78 23.87 6.41
CA THR A 159 19.05 24.42 5.93
C THR A 159 19.22 25.92 6.18
N THR A 160 18.15 26.63 6.52
CA THR A 160 18.14 28.08 6.78
C THR A 160 17.98 28.46 8.25
N ASP A 161 17.86 27.48 9.16
CA ASP A 161 17.66 27.75 10.60
C ASP A 161 19.00 27.94 11.33
N GLN A 162 19.21 29.12 11.93
CA GLN A 162 20.48 29.49 12.58
C GLN A 162 20.73 28.76 13.91
N ASN A 163 19.74 28.07 14.47
CA ASN A 163 19.86 27.31 15.73
C ASN A 163 20.00 25.79 15.51
N PHE A 164 20.27 25.36 14.28
CA PHE A 164 20.31 23.93 13.94
C PHE A 164 21.59 23.26 14.48
N LEU A 165 21.49 22.66 15.66
CA LEU A 165 22.54 21.85 16.28
C LEU A 165 22.32 20.34 16.09
N ASP A 166 21.14 19.91 15.63
CA ASP A 166 20.78 18.51 15.45
C ASP A 166 20.40 18.27 13.99
N GLU A 167 21.10 17.36 13.30
CA GLU A 167 20.95 17.00 11.87
C GLU A 167 19.59 16.36 11.49
N GLU A 168 18.50 16.64 12.22
CA GLU A 168 17.23 15.96 12.01
C GLU A 168 16.38 16.67 10.94
N GLN A 169 16.49 16.21 9.70
CA GLN A 169 15.47 16.43 8.68
C GLN A 169 14.24 15.58 9.04
N VAL A 170 13.09 16.23 9.28
CA VAL A 170 11.84 15.51 9.54
C VAL A 170 11.14 15.24 8.21
N LEU A 171 10.96 13.95 7.92
CA LEU A 171 10.23 13.44 6.76
C LEU A 171 8.91 12.81 7.24
N VAL A 172 7.79 13.27 6.69
CA VAL A 172 6.47 12.69 6.95
C VAL A 172 5.89 12.19 5.63
N ILE A 173 5.54 10.91 5.59
CA ILE A 173 5.11 10.25 4.36
C ILE A 173 3.67 9.79 4.52
N PHE A 174 2.82 10.34 3.65
CA PHE A 174 1.41 10.02 3.59
C PHE A 174 1.10 9.18 2.36
N VAL A 175 0.20 8.23 2.56
CA VAL A 175 -0.39 7.45 1.47
C VAL A 175 -1.87 7.72 1.39
N ARG A 176 -2.37 7.78 0.17
CA ARG A 176 -3.80 7.80 -0.13
C ARG A 176 -4.08 6.79 -1.22
N SER A 177 -5.16 6.03 -1.08
CA SER A 177 -5.70 5.25 -2.20
C SER A 177 -6.46 6.20 -3.12
N VAL A 178 -6.12 6.24 -4.40
CA VAL A 178 -6.92 6.98 -5.38
C VAL A 178 -7.95 6.04 -5.94
N SER A 179 -9.22 6.23 -5.56
CA SER A 179 -10.30 5.40 -6.09
C SER A 179 -10.53 5.76 -7.56
N GLN A 180 -9.88 5.01 -8.44
CA GLN A 180 -10.15 5.01 -9.86
C GLN A 180 -11.42 4.17 -10.09
N LEU A 181 -12.59 4.79 -9.98
CA LEU A 181 -13.83 4.25 -10.52
C LEU A 181 -13.82 4.29 -12.08
N ARG A 182 -12.71 3.92 -12.73
CA ARG A 182 -12.68 3.77 -14.19
C ARG A 182 -12.90 2.31 -14.56
N ARG A 183 -14.18 2.04 -14.83
CA ARG A 183 -14.73 1.05 -15.78
C ARG A 183 -14.37 -0.41 -15.49
N HIS A 184 -15.38 -1.18 -15.09
CA HIS A 184 -15.56 -2.59 -15.46
C HIS A 184 -14.22 -3.35 -15.58
N TRP A 185 -13.60 -3.65 -14.44
CA TRP A 185 -12.47 -4.57 -14.39
C TRP A 185 -12.97 -5.93 -14.87
N THR A 186 -12.72 -6.27 -16.14
CA THR A 186 -12.81 -7.67 -16.52
C THR A 186 -11.76 -8.38 -15.67
N ALA A 187 -12.14 -9.41 -14.91
CA ALA A 187 -11.31 -10.17 -13.97
C ALA A 187 -9.97 -10.72 -14.54
N LYS A 188 -9.63 -10.40 -15.79
CA LYS A 188 -8.47 -10.85 -16.54
C LYS A 188 -7.23 -9.97 -16.39
N ASN A 189 -7.31 -8.66 -16.10
CA ASN A 189 -6.14 -7.78 -16.03
C ASN A 189 -6.24 -6.76 -14.88
N ILE A 190 -5.31 -6.83 -13.93
CA ILE A 190 -5.18 -5.91 -12.79
C ILE A 190 -3.88 -5.09 -12.94
N PRO A 191 -3.93 -3.88 -13.51
CA PRO A 191 -2.81 -2.93 -13.52
C PRO A 191 -2.60 -2.29 -12.15
N PHE A 192 -1.35 -1.99 -11.79
CA PHE A 192 -0.98 -1.26 -10.58
C PHE A 192 -0.38 0.09 -10.97
N TYR A 193 -0.76 1.14 -10.24
CA TYR A 193 -0.39 2.52 -10.56
C TYR A 193 0.17 3.25 -9.34
N LEU A 194 1.12 4.16 -9.60
CA LEU A 194 1.73 5.05 -8.62
C LEU A 194 1.63 6.49 -9.09
N SER A 195 1.15 7.37 -8.23
CA SER A 195 1.28 8.82 -8.33
C SER A 195 2.07 9.33 -7.12
N SER A 196 2.88 10.37 -7.29
CA SER A 196 3.57 10.99 -6.15
C SER A 196 3.68 12.51 -6.25
N PHE A 197 3.47 13.17 -5.12
CA PHE A 197 3.55 14.63 -5.00
C PHE A 197 4.40 15.04 -3.80
N TYR A 198 5.07 16.19 -3.95
CA TYR A 198 5.87 16.82 -2.91
C TYR A 198 5.21 18.15 -2.54
N THR A 199 5.04 18.38 -1.24
CA THR A 199 4.55 19.68 -0.73
C THR A 199 5.58 20.23 0.24
N PHE A 200 6.02 21.46 0.00
CA PHE A 200 6.83 22.21 0.95
C PHE A 200 5.89 22.87 1.94
N LEU A 201 5.95 22.46 3.21
CA LEU A 201 5.23 23.14 4.28
C LEU A 201 6.23 23.77 5.24
N PRO A 202 6.22 25.10 5.43
CA PRO A 202 6.77 25.68 6.64
C PRO A 202 5.84 25.27 7.78
N PHE A 203 6.30 24.37 8.66
CA PHE A 203 5.68 24.24 9.97
C PHE A 203 5.89 25.57 10.69
N ASN A 204 4.81 26.33 10.84
CA ASN A 204 4.74 27.52 11.68
C ASN A 204 4.44 27.12 13.11
#